data_AF-A0A1H2QLY0-F1
#
_entry.id   AF-A0A1H2QLY0-F1
#
_cell.length_a   1.000
_cell.length_b   1.000
_cell.length_c   1.000
_cell.angle_alpha   90.00
_cell.angle_beta   90.00
_cell.angle_gamma   90.00
#
_symmetry.space_group_name_H-M   'P 1'
#
loop_
_entity.id
_entity.type
_entity.pdbx_description
1 polymer ?
#
loop_
_entity_poly.entity_id
_entity_poly.type
_entity_poly.pdbx_seq_one_letter_code
_entity_poly.pdbx_strand_id
1 'polypeptide(L)'
;MIRNRISAGILAATVLAAAPALASQPGEMETGPQTAGVAAPINLVPARPVPMAVMTYEVFEATVDHADLAECPKALAREGRFCRVVLHGDALHVFAFSEDLDQPLQAVMEYPLDVIRFPE
;
A
#
# COMPACT_ATOMS: atom_id res chain seq x y z
N MET A 1 40.03 70.50 -33.72
CA MET A 1 38.75 70.07 -34.31
C MET A 1 38.17 68.95 -33.45
N ILE A 2 37.12 69.28 -32.69
CA ILE A 2 35.99 68.49 -32.16
C ILE A 2 36.16 66.97 -31.84
N ARG A 3 36.00 66.70 -30.53
CA ARG A 3 35.33 65.59 -29.79
C ARG A 3 35.99 64.22 -29.58
N ASN A 4 35.67 63.77 -28.36
CA ASN A 4 35.49 62.41 -27.86
C ASN A 4 36.74 61.90 -27.11
N ARG A 5 36.67 61.62 -25.81
CA ARG A 5 35.96 60.45 -25.32
C ARG A 5 35.84 60.39 -23.78
N ILE A 6 34.62 60.01 -23.37
CA ILE A 6 34.27 58.95 -22.43
C ILE A 6 34.47 59.21 -20.93
N SER A 7 33.30 59.25 -20.28
CA SER A 7 32.95 59.43 -18.88
C SER A 7 33.84 58.72 -17.86
N ALA A 8 34.16 59.50 -16.84
CA ALA A 8 34.53 59.05 -15.50
C ALA A 8 33.39 58.20 -14.89
N GLY A 9 33.79 57.16 -14.16
CA GLY A 9 32.87 56.30 -13.42
C GLY A 9 33.64 55.44 -12.41
N ILE A 10 34.13 56.09 -11.36
CA ILE A 10 34.62 55.47 -10.12
C ILE A 10 33.46 54.70 -9.48
N LEU A 11 33.65 53.44 -9.08
CA LEU A 11 32.90 52.77 -7.99
C LEU A 11 33.59 51.43 -7.68
N ALA A 12 34.47 51.42 -6.67
CA ALA A 12 34.17 51.05 -5.27
C ALA A 12 34.13 49.52 -5.08
N ALA A 13 35.26 48.98 -4.63
CA ALA A 13 35.38 47.61 -4.15
C ALA A 13 34.48 47.42 -2.91
N THR A 14 33.43 46.62 -3.05
CA THR A 14 32.55 46.22 -1.96
C THR A 14 32.95 44.81 -1.51
N VAL A 15 33.54 44.74 -0.32
CA VAL A 15 33.78 43.48 0.40
C VAL A 15 32.43 43.02 0.94
N LEU A 16 31.86 41.96 0.35
CA LEU A 16 30.63 41.33 0.82
C LEU A 16 30.93 40.54 2.11
N ALA A 17 30.44 41.01 3.25
CA ALA A 17 30.41 40.22 4.47
C ALA A 17 29.33 39.14 4.33
N ALA A 18 29.73 37.87 4.29
CA ALA A 18 28.81 36.74 4.31
C ALA A 18 28.21 36.60 5.72
N ALA A 19 26.90 36.81 5.86
CA ALA A 19 26.17 36.36 7.05
C ALA A 19 26.15 34.81 7.04
N PRO A 20 26.34 34.14 8.18
CA PRO A 20 26.19 32.70 8.22
C PRO A 20 24.69 32.40 8.00
N ALA A 21 24.37 31.67 6.94
CA ALA A 21 23.07 31.05 6.83
C ALA A 21 22.95 30.05 7.99
N LEU A 22 21.99 30.25 8.89
CA LEU A 22 21.57 29.23 9.84
C LEU A 22 20.91 28.13 9.01
N ALA A 23 21.67 27.10 8.64
CA ALA A 23 21.11 25.91 8.02
C ALA A 23 20.20 25.22 9.04
N SER A 24 19.01 24.80 8.61
CA SER A 24 18.11 23.99 9.43
C SER A 24 18.82 22.73 9.90
N GLN A 25 18.57 22.33 11.15
CA GLN A 25 19.12 21.10 11.69
C GLN A 25 18.53 19.88 10.95
N PRO A 26 19.26 18.76 10.87
CA PRO A 26 18.74 17.54 10.26
C PRO A 26 17.45 17.10 10.95
N GLY A 27 16.32 17.18 10.23
CA GLY A 27 14.99 16.78 10.71
C GLY A 27 13.94 17.89 10.74
N GLU A 28 14.32 19.16 10.61
CA GLU A 28 13.36 20.25 10.45
C GLU A 28 13.03 20.46 8.96
N MET A 29 11.81 20.07 8.58
CA MET A 29 11.25 20.32 7.25
C MET A 29 10.25 21.47 7.38
N GLU A 30 10.57 22.65 6.84
CA GLU A 30 9.58 23.72 6.69
C GLU A 30 8.50 23.25 5.71
N THR A 31 7.29 23.07 6.24
CA THR A 31 6.11 22.85 5.42
C THR A 31 5.57 24.22 4.98
N GLY A 32 4.94 24.31 3.81
CA GLY A 32 4.45 25.59 3.29
C GLY A 32 3.43 26.28 4.22
N PRO A 33 3.05 27.54 3.95
CA PRO A 33 2.17 28.31 4.85
C PRO A 33 0.83 27.63 5.12
N GLN A 34 0.33 26.84 4.16
CA GLN A 34 -0.90 26.07 4.24
C GLN A 34 -0.83 24.84 5.17
N THR A 35 0.37 24.48 5.64
CA THR A 35 0.63 23.31 6.50
C THR A 35 1.31 23.71 7.81
N ALA A 36 1.44 25.01 8.08
CA ALA A 36 1.94 25.55 9.34
C ALA A 36 1.06 25.10 10.51
N GLY A 37 1.65 24.38 11.47
CA GLY A 37 0.95 23.86 12.66
C GLY A 37 0.26 22.50 12.48
N VAL A 38 0.33 21.90 11.29
CA VAL A 38 -0.03 20.49 11.11
C VAL A 38 1.17 19.66 11.58
N ALA A 39 0.96 18.78 12.56
CA ALA A 39 2.00 17.85 12.97
C ALA A 39 2.53 17.10 11.73
N ALA A 40 3.85 16.95 11.65
CA ALA A 40 4.59 16.22 10.62
C ALA A 40 3.84 14.96 10.12
N PRO A 41 4.12 14.46 8.89
CA PRO A 41 3.43 13.30 8.33
C PRO A 41 3.28 12.20 9.37
N ILE A 42 2.03 11.75 9.56
CA ILE A 42 1.57 10.82 10.61
C ILE A 42 2.36 9.49 10.66
N ASN A 43 3.28 9.24 9.72
CA ASN A 43 4.15 8.08 9.73
C ASN A 43 5.61 8.45 9.41
N LEU A 44 6.35 8.78 10.46
CA LEU A 44 7.83 8.69 10.48
C LEU A 44 8.31 7.30 10.93
N VAL A 45 7.38 6.35 11.15
CA VAL A 45 7.74 4.97 11.41
C VAL A 45 8.23 4.36 10.09
N PRO A 46 9.45 3.79 10.02
CA PRO A 46 9.88 3.06 8.83
C PRO A 46 8.83 2.01 8.50
N ALA A 47 8.48 1.87 7.22
CA ALA A 47 7.49 0.90 6.76
C ALA A 47 7.85 -0.48 7.31
N ARG A 48 7.15 -0.91 8.37
CA ARG A 48 7.21 -2.29 8.84
C ARG A 48 6.47 -3.10 7.79
N PRO A 49 7.03 -4.20 7.28
CA PRO A 49 6.24 -5.18 6.54
C PRO A 49 5.10 -5.62 7.47
N VAL A 50 3.92 -5.09 7.24
CA VAL A 50 2.70 -5.70 7.75
C VAL A 50 2.50 -6.88 6.80
N PRO A 51 2.59 -8.14 7.27
CA PRO A 51 2.22 -9.25 6.40
C PRO A 51 0.83 -8.91 5.85
N MET A 52 0.64 -9.02 4.53
CA MET A 52 -0.68 -8.89 3.93
C MET A 52 -1.63 -9.66 4.83
N ALA A 53 -2.62 -8.98 5.43
CA ALA A 53 -3.45 -9.58 6.46
C ALA A 53 -3.93 -10.93 5.92
N VAL A 54 -3.39 -12.01 6.49
CA VAL A 54 -3.71 -13.35 6.02
C VAL A 54 -5.16 -13.52 6.40
N MET A 55 -6.03 -13.69 5.41
CA MET A 55 -7.44 -13.98 5.68
C MET A 55 -7.48 -15.28 6.49
N THR A 56 -7.80 -15.19 7.77
CA THR A 56 -8.01 -16.37 8.62
C THR A 56 -9.42 -16.89 8.41
N TYR A 57 -9.63 -18.16 8.73
CA TYR A 57 -10.97 -18.74 8.64
C TYR A 57 -11.96 -18.02 9.57
N GLU A 58 -11.57 -17.66 10.80
CA GLU A 58 -12.45 -16.93 11.74
C GLU A 58 -12.98 -15.63 11.13
N VAL A 59 -12.12 -14.83 10.50
CA VAL A 59 -12.53 -13.56 9.87
C VAL A 59 -13.42 -13.84 8.65
N PHE A 60 -13.06 -14.82 7.82
CA PHE A 60 -13.87 -15.23 6.67
C PHE A 60 -15.26 -15.70 7.11
N GLU A 61 -15.33 -16.56 8.13
CA GLU A 61 -16.57 -17.14 8.64
C GLU A 61 -17.51 -16.08 9.20
N ALA A 62 -16.97 -15.07 9.88
CA ALA A 62 -17.76 -13.98 10.42
C ALA A 62 -18.28 -12.99 9.37
N THR A 63 -17.69 -12.95 8.17
CA THR A 63 -17.92 -11.85 7.20
C THR A 63 -18.43 -12.29 5.84
N VAL A 64 -18.32 -13.58 5.49
CA VAL A 64 -18.67 -14.10 4.18
C VAL A 64 -19.77 -15.15 4.32
N ASP A 65 -20.87 -14.97 3.60
CA ASP A 65 -21.91 -16.00 3.48
C ASP A 65 -21.40 -17.12 2.56
N HIS A 66 -21.21 -18.31 3.13
CA HIS A 66 -20.53 -19.41 2.48
C HIS A 66 -21.14 -20.74 2.89
N ALA A 67 -20.83 -21.79 2.11
CA ALA A 67 -21.17 -23.16 2.44
C ALA A 67 -19.92 -24.01 2.61
N ASP A 68 -20.02 -25.03 3.46
CA ASP A 68 -18.99 -26.02 3.69
C ASP A 68 -18.96 -27.03 2.54
N LEU A 69 -17.77 -27.30 2.01
CA LEU A 69 -17.56 -28.44 1.13
C LEU A 69 -17.07 -29.63 1.95
N ALA A 70 -17.73 -30.77 1.80
CA ALA A 70 -17.29 -32.03 2.42
C ALA A 70 -15.89 -32.45 1.92
N GLU A 71 -15.59 -32.17 0.65
CA GLU A 71 -14.29 -32.40 0.04
C GLU A 71 -13.88 -31.20 -0.82
N CYS A 72 -12.59 -30.85 -0.77
CA CYS A 72 -12.03 -29.86 -1.67
C CYS A 72 -12.00 -30.36 -3.12
N PRO A 73 -12.24 -29.49 -4.12
CA PRO A 73 -11.99 -29.84 -5.52
C PRO A 73 -10.56 -30.33 -5.73
N LYS A 74 -10.37 -31.29 -6.64
CA LYS A 74 -9.08 -31.98 -6.87
C LYS A 74 -7.88 -31.04 -7.04
N ALA A 75 -8.06 -29.87 -7.65
CA ALA A 75 -6.99 -28.90 -7.83
C ALA A 75 -6.56 -28.20 -6.52
N LEU A 76 -7.45 -28.08 -5.53
CA LEU A 76 -7.19 -27.50 -4.20
C LEU A 76 -6.89 -28.53 -3.12
N ALA A 77 -7.36 -29.77 -3.30
CA ALA A 77 -7.22 -30.85 -2.35
C ALA A 77 -5.75 -31.11 -2.00
N ARG A 78 -5.40 -30.90 -0.72
CA ARG A 78 -4.13 -31.25 -0.10
C ARG A 78 -4.42 -31.72 1.32
N GLU A 79 -3.52 -32.47 1.91
CA GLU A 79 -3.60 -32.85 3.32
C GLU A 79 -3.63 -31.60 4.23
N GLY A 80 -4.39 -31.67 5.32
CA GLY A 80 -4.54 -30.56 6.27
C GLY A 80 -5.24 -29.34 5.69
N ARG A 81 -6.17 -29.53 4.74
CA ARG A 81 -6.98 -28.44 4.16
C ARG A 81 -8.46 -28.76 4.18
N PHE A 82 -9.24 -27.71 4.39
CA PHE A 82 -10.67 -27.71 4.18
C PHE A 82 -11.07 -26.57 3.23
N CYS A 83 -12.23 -26.72 2.58
CA CYS A 83 -12.71 -25.76 1.59
C CYS A 83 -14.09 -25.21 1.93
N ARG A 84 -14.29 -23.93 1.60
CA ARG A 84 -15.57 -23.22 1.65
C ARG A 84 -15.91 -22.71 0.26
N VAL A 85 -17.20 -22.70 -0.08
CA VAL A 85 -17.68 -22.19 -1.35
C VAL A 85 -18.58 -20.98 -1.13
N VAL A 86 -18.39 -19.96 -1.96
CA VAL A 86 -19.20 -18.76 -2.01
C VAL A 86 -19.81 -18.66 -3.40
N LEU A 87 -21.11 -18.42 -3.48
CA LEU A 87 -21.75 -18.04 -4.73
C LEU A 87 -21.79 -16.51 -4.80
N HIS A 88 -21.06 -15.92 -5.74
CA HIS A 88 -21.04 -14.48 -5.93
C HIS A 88 -20.87 -14.11 -7.39
N GLY A 89 -21.78 -13.25 -7.89
CA GLY A 89 -21.88 -12.95 -9.31
C GLY A 89 -22.25 -14.20 -10.11
N ASP A 90 -21.58 -14.40 -11.24
CA ASP A 90 -21.81 -15.53 -12.15
C ASP A 90 -20.79 -16.67 -11.95
N ALA A 91 -20.26 -16.83 -10.73
CA ALA A 91 -19.26 -17.85 -10.41
C ALA A 91 -19.38 -18.41 -8.99
N LEU A 92 -18.90 -19.64 -8.81
CA LEU A 92 -18.54 -20.21 -7.51
C LEU A 92 -17.08 -19.90 -7.19
N HIS A 93 -16.83 -19.38 -6.00
CA HIS A 93 -15.50 -19.14 -5.46
C HIS A 93 -15.21 -20.15 -4.37
N VAL A 94 -14.19 -21.00 -4.57
CA VAL A 94 -13.76 -22.00 -3.59
C VAL A 94 -12.51 -21.50 -2.88
N PHE A 95 -12.64 -21.27 -1.59
CA PHE A 95 -11.57 -20.85 -0.69
C PHE A 95 -11.02 -22.08 0.04
N ALA A 96 -9.71 -22.29 0.00
CA ALA A 96 -9.03 -23.38 0.69
C ALA A 96 -8.21 -22.82 1.85
N PHE A 97 -8.48 -23.31 3.06
CA PHE A 97 -7.79 -22.93 4.28
C PHE A 97 -6.90 -24.07 4.78
N SER A 98 -5.86 -23.75 5.54
CA SER A 98 -5.11 -24.74 6.35
C SER A 98 -5.95 -25.17 7.55
N GLU A 99 -5.83 -26.40 8.00
CA GLU A 99 -6.35 -26.85 9.30
C GLU A 99 -5.42 -26.43 10.47
N ASP A 100 -4.20 -25.99 10.16
CA ASP A 100 -3.21 -25.58 11.16
C ASP A 100 -3.49 -24.21 11.77
N LEU A 101 -3.18 -24.07 13.06
CA LEU A 101 -3.13 -22.80 13.81
C LEU A 101 -4.37 -21.92 13.54
N ASP A 102 -4.15 -20.70 13.05
CA ASP A 102 -5.18 -19.69 12.80
C ASP A 102 -5.91 -19.92 11.46
N GLN A 103 -5.74 -21.10 10.87
CA GLN A 103 -6.40 -21.55 9.64
C GLN A 103 -6.30 -20.51 8.52
N PRO A 104 -5.07 -20.19 8.06
CA PRO A 104 -4.86 -19.17 7.04
C PRO A 104 -5.41 -19.61 5.68
N LEU A 105 -5.92 -18.66 4.91
CA LEU A 105 -6.29 -18.85 3.51
C LEU A 105 -5.04 -19.23 2.70
N GLN A 106 -5.10 -20.36 2.02
CA GLN A 106 -3.99 -20.89 1.22
C GLN A 106 -4.19 -20.71 -0.29
N ALA A 107 -5.45 -20.72 -0.75
CA ALA A 107 -5.78 -20.57 -2.16
C ALA A 107 -7.25 -20.21 -2.38
N VAL A 108 -7.54 -19.59 -3.53
CA VAL A 108 -8.89 -19.36 -4.04
C VAL A 108 -8.94 -19.83 -5.49
N MET A 109 -10.03 -20.48 -5.89
CA MET A 109 -10.32 -20.78 -7.29
C MET A 109 -11.74 -20.38 -7.65
N GLU A 110 -11.88 -19.86 -8.86
CA GLU A 110 -13.17 -19.47 -9.42
C GLU A 110 -13.63 -20.50 -10.45
N TYR A 111 -14.92 -20.83 -10.40
CA TYR A 111 -15.61 -21.67 -11.36
C TYR A 111 -16.80 -20.89 -11.92
N PRO A 112 -16.74 -20.46 -13.20
CA PRO A 112 -17.88 -19.85 -13.86
C PRO A 112 -19.11 -20.76 -13.82
N LEU A 113 -20.31 -20.21 -13.58
CA LEU A 113 -21.52 -21.02 -13.48
C LEU A 113 -21.95 -21.63 -14.83
N ASP A 114 -21.59 -20.99 -15.94
CA ASP A 114 -21.92 -21.43 -17.30
C ASP A 114 -21.23 -22.77 -17.68
N VAL A 115 -20.15 -23.14 -17.00
CA VAL A 115 -19.46 -24.42 -17.18
C VAL A 115 -19.96 -25.53 -16.26
N ILE A 116 -20.77 -25.21 -15.24
CA ILE A 116 -21.32 -26.21 -14.31
C ILE A 116 -22.43 -27.01 -15.02
N ARG A 117 -22.47 -28.32 -14.75
CA ARG A 117 -23.49 -29.23 -15.27
C ARG A 117 -24.11 -29.96 -14.10
N PHE A 118 -25.43 -29.86 -13.98
CA PHE A 118 -26.20 -30.63 -13.01
C PHE A 118 -26.57 -31.98 -13.62
N PRO A 119 -26.57 -33.07 -12.83
CA PRO A 119 -27.15 -34.33 -13.29
C PRO A 119 -28.63 -34.11 -13.61
N GLU A 120 -29.11 -34.76 -14.67
CA GLU A 120 -30.54 -34.80 -15.02
C GLU A 120 -31.35 -35.63 -14.02
#